data_AF-A0A7J3QDN3-F1
#
_entry.id   AF-A0A7J3QDN3-F1
#
_cell.length_a   1.000
_cell.length_b   1.000
_cell.length_c   1.000
_cell.angle_alpha   90.00
_cell.angle_beta   90.00
_cell.angle_gamma   90.00
#
_symmetry.space_group_name_H-M   'P 1'
#
loop_
_entity.id
_entity.type
_entity.pdbx_description
1 polymer ?
#
loop_
_entity_poly.entity_id
_entity_poly.type
_entity_poly.pdbx_seq_one_letter_code
_entity_poly.pdbx_strand_id
1 'polypeptide(L)'
;MNAANKEKSSSGSKENIRKIIEERKKYRERKPKFLRWLWWKFPKFKNNLKWKRPKGKDNPIRLHLKGYSPMASIGYGAKSEIRSLHPSGLRPVVIHS
;
A
#
# COMPACT_ATOMS: atom_id res chain seq x y z
N MET A 1 -38.22 1.99 16.23
CA MET A 1 -37.50 2.66 15.11
C MET A 1 -38.09 2.16 13.79
N ASN A 2 -38.52 3.07 12.91
CA ASN A 2 -39.20 2.75 11.64
C ASN A 2 -38.26 2.08 10.62
N ALA A 3 -38.77 1.10 9.84
CA ALA A 3 -38.02 0.35 8.84
C ALA A 3 -37.27 1.25 7.83
N ALA A 4 -37.86 2.38 7.45
CA ALA A 4 -37.26 3.39 6.56
C ALA A 4 -35.97 4.04 7.10
N ASN A 5 -35.82 4.14 8.44
CA ASN A 5 -34.58 4.65 9.04
C ASN A 5 -33.46 3.58 9.07
N LYS A 6 -33.82 2.29 9.07
CA LYS A 6 -32.85 1.18 9.01
C LYS A 6 -32.22 1.07 7.62
N GLU A 7 -32.99 1.30 6.55
CA GLU A 7 -32.48 1.29 5.17
C GLU A 7 -31.53 2.46 4.88
N LYS A 8 -31.84 3.68 5.32
CA LYS A 8 -30.96 4.85 5.17
C LYS A 8 -29.64 4.71 5.95
N SER A 9 -29.65 4.03 7.10
CA SER A 9 -28.42 3.72 7.85
C SER A 9 -27.52 2.73 7.10
N SER A 10 -28.11 1.83 6.30
CA SER A 10 -27.39 0.80 5.53
C SER A 10 -26.77 1.35 4.24
N SER A 11 -27.42 2.31 3.56
CA SER A 11 -26.93 2.88 2.30
C SER A 11 -25.69 3.76 2.50
N GLY A 12 -25.65 4.57 3.57
CA GLY A 12 -24.48 5.38 3.92
C GLY A 12 -23.23 4.55 4.22
N SER A 13 -23.40 3.35 4.77
CA SER A 13 -22.28 2.43 5.05
C SER A 13 -21.63 1.88 3.76
N LYS A 14 -22.43 1.55 2.74
CA LYS A 14 -21.94 1.01 1.47
C LYS A 14 -21.18 2.07 0.67
N GLU A 15 -21.65 3.31 0.67
CA GLU A 15 -21.00 4.42 -0.02
C GLU A 15 -19.63 4.75 0.61
N ASN A 16 -19.55 4.73 1.94
CA ASN A 16 -18.29 4.90 2.66
C ASN A 16 -17.29 3.78 2.34
N ILE A 17 -17.73 2.52 2.25
CA ILE A 17 -16.87 1.39 1.87
C ILE A 17 -16.33 1.56 0.45
N ARG A 18 -17.18 1.97 -0.51
CA ARG A 18 -16.75 2.23 -1.89
C ARG A 18 -15.66 3.29 -1.94
N LYS A 19 -15.85 4.39 -1.22
CA LYS A 19 -14.87 5.47 -1.11
C LYS A 19 -13.52 4.98 -0.56
N ILE A 20 -13.54 4.19 0.51
CA ILE A 20 -12.33 3.60 1.11
C ILE A 20 -11.59 2.70 0.11
N ILE A 21 -12.32 1.86 -0.64
CA ILE A 21 -11.74 0.99 -1.67
C ILE A 21 -11.08 1.81 -2.78
N GLU A 22 -11.74 2.88 -3.21
CA GLU A 22 -11.22 3.76 -4.26
C GLU A 22 -9.96 4.51 -3.79
N GLU A 23 -9.97 5.08 -2.59
CA GLU A 23 -8.80 5.73 -2.00
C GLU A 23 -7.63 4.75 -1.85
N ARG A 24 -7.91 3.51 -1.44
CA ARG A 24 -6.90 2.44 -1.37
C ARG A 24 -6.29 2.14 -2.74
N LYS A 25 -7.12 2.06 -3.79
CA LYS A 25 -6.67 1.82 -5.16
C LYS A 25 -5.76 2.96 -5.63
N LYS A 26 -6.20 4.21 -5.49
CA LYS A 26 -5.44 5.42 -5.83
C LYS A 26 -4.09 5.47 -5.09
N TYR A 27 -4.09 5.19 -3.79
CA TYR A 27 -2.86 5.16 -3.01
C TYR A 27 -1.91 4.04 -3.46
N ARG A 28 -2.41 2.83 -3.73
CA ARG A 28 -1.58 1.70 -4.20
C ARG A 28 -0.97 1.95 -5.57
N GLU A 29 -1.69 2.63 -6.45
CA GLU A 29 -1.23 2.97 -7.79
C GLU A 29 -0.09 4.00 -7.76
N ARG A 30 -0.20 5.01 -6.90
CA ARG A 30 0.84 6.02 -6.69
C ARG A 30 2.05 5.49 -5.93
N LYS A 31 1.87 4.43 -5.13
CA LYS A 31 2.94 3.90 -4.28
C LYS A 31 4.01 3.20 -5.13
N PRO A 32 5.27 3.64 -5.06
CA PRO A 32 6.36 2.97 -5.76
C PRO A 32 6.60 1.56 -5.20
N LYS A 33 7.06 0.65 -6.06
CA LYS A 33 7.54 -0.67 -5.63
C LYS A 33 8.92 -0.51 -5.02
N PHE A 34 9.04 -0.68 -3.70
CA PHE A 34 10.32 -0.62 -3.01
C PHE A 34 11.13 -1.90 -3.24
N LEU A 35 11.98 -1.88 -4.26
CA LEU A 35 12.87 -2.99 -4.63
C LEU A 35 14.34 -2.62 -4.37
N ARG A 36 15.19 -3.61 -4.16
CA ARG A 36 16.64 -3.41 -3.99
C ARG A 36 17.26 -2.78 -5.25
N TRP A 37 18.28 -1.94 -5.06
CA TRP A 37 19.15 -1.43 -6.13
C TRP A 37 19.66 -2.55 -7.06
N LEU A 38 19.53 -2.38 -8.38
CA LEU A 38 19.96 -3.34 -9.42
C LEU A 38 19.32 -4.74 -9.31
N TRP A 39 18.10 -4.85 -8.76
CA TRP A 39 17.39 -6.14 -8.69
C TRP A 39 17.18 -6.78 -10.07
N TRP A 40 16.99 -5.97 -11.11
CA TRP A 40 16.78 -6.42 -12.49
C TRP A 40 18.06 -6.90 -13.18
N LYS A 41 19.24 -6.44 -12.71
CA LYS A 41 20.54 -6.73 -13.34
C LYS A 41 21.07 -8.11 -12.96
N PHE A 42 20.80 -8.57 -11.73
CA PHE A 42 21.39 -9.81 -11.21
C PHE A 42 20.32 -10.89 -10.95
N PRO A 43 20.43 -12.10 -11.53
CA PRO A 43 19.47 -13.19 -11.30
C PRO A 43 19.26 -13.55 -9.83
N LYS A 44 20.33 -13.53 -9.02
CA LYS A 44 20.27 -13.74 -7.56
C LYS A 44 19.34 -12.78 -6.82
N PHE A 45 19.05 -11.60 -7.39
CA PHE A 45 18.12 -10.63 -6.82
C PHE A 45 16.73 -10.74 -7.45
N LYS A 46 16.65 -11.13 -8.72
CA LYS A 46 15.38 -11.37 -9.42
C LYS A 46 14.59 -12.52 -8.77
N ASN A 47 15.27 -13.57 -8.32
CA ASN A 47 14.65 -14.72 -7.66
C ASN A 47 14.09 -14.39 -6.25
N ASN A 48 14.54 -13.29 -5.63
CA ASN A 48 14.11 -12.88 -4.29
C ASN A 48 13.97 -11.35 -4.22
N LEU A 49 12.83 -10.86 -4.69
CA LEU A 49 12.48 -9.44 -4.72
C LEU A 49 12.19 -8.93 -3.31
N LYS A 50 13.15 -8.20 -2.75
CA LYS A 50 13.06 -7.60 -1.42
C LYS A 50 13.67 -6.21 -1.39
N TRP A 51 13.16 -5.36 -0.51
CA TRP A 51 13.80 -4.09 -0.18
C TRP A 51 15.05 -4.34 0.66
N LYS A 52 16.12 -3.59 0.39
CA LYS A 52 17.25 -3.41 1.29
C LYS A 52 17.68 -1.96 1.27
N ARG A 53 17.91 -1.39 2.45
CA ARG A 53 18.41 -0.03 2.60
C ARG A 53 19.77 0.10 1.88
N PRO A 54 19.91 1.01 0.89
CA PRO A 54 21.20 1.26 0.25
C PRO A 54 22.16 1.93 1.24
N LYS A 55 23.37 1.38 1.36
CA LYS A 55 24.38 1.86 2.32
C LYS A 55 25.56 2.60 1.67
N GLY A 56 25.88 2.30 0.41
CA GLY A 56 27.06 2.85 -0.28
C GLY A 56 26.99 4.37 -0.44
N LYS A 57 28.15 5.04 -0.31
CA LYS A 57 28.27 6.50 -0.39
C LYS A 57 27.76 7.04 -1.72
N ASP A 58 28.11 6.39 -2.81
CA ASP A 58 27.80 6.88 -4.16
C ASP A 58 26.48 6.31 -4.72
N ASN A 59 25.68 5.64 -3.88
CA ASN A 59 24.42 5.08 -4.32
C ASN A 59 23.39 6.19 -4.59
N PRO A 60 22.84 6.32 -5.80
CA PRO A 60 21.99 7.46 -6.14
C PRO A 60 20.58 7.37 -5.52
N ILE A 61 20.09 6.18 -5.12
CA ILE A 61 18.89 6.07 -4.28
C ILE A 61 19.17 6.64 -2.89
N ARG A 62 20.37 6.39 -2.34
CA ARG A 62 20.77 6.96 -1.04
C ARG A 62 20.85 8.48 -1.09
N LEU A 63 21.31 9.02 -2.21
CA LEU A 63 21.43 10.45 -2.49
C LEU A 63 20.12 11.10 -2.96
N HIS A 64 19.02 10.34 -3.11
CA HIS A 64 17.73 10.82 -3.61
C HIS A 64 17.77 11.51 -4.98
N LEU A 65 18.60 11.01 -5.90
CA LEU A 65 18.69 11.58 -7.25
C LEU A 65 17.45 11.27 -8.09
N LYS A 66 17.02 12.28 -8.89
CA LYS A 66 15.89 12.15 -9.83
C LYS A 66 16.16 11.04 -10.86
N GLY A 67 15.13 10.29 -11.22
CA GLY A 67 15.21 9.18 -12.18
C GLY A 67 15.50 7.82 -11.56
N TYR A 68 15.94 7.78 -10.30
CA TYR A 68 16.10 6.53 -9.54
C TYR A 68 14.90 6.26 -8.64
N SER A 69 14.74 5.00 -8.23
CA SER A 69 13.64 4.61 -7.33
C SER A 69 13.74 5.36 -5.99
N PRO A 70 12.62 5.81 -5.41
CA PRO A 70 12.63 6.53 -4.15
C PRO A 70 13.03 5.63 -2.97
N MET A 71 13.66 6.23 -1.96
CA MET A 71 13.94 5.54 -0.70
C MET A 71 12.65 5.35 0.09
N ALA A 72 12.49 4.18 0.70
CA ALA A 72 11.37 3.93 1.62
C ALA A 72 11.45 4.87 2.83
N SER A 73 10.36 5.59 3.10
CA SER A 73 10.19 6.51 4.24
C SER A 73 8.79 6.39 4.84
N ILE A 74 8.60 6.91 6.06
CA ILE A 74 7.32 6.87 6.78
C ILE A 74 6.19 7.60 6.02
N GLY A 75 6.53 8.64 5.25
CA GLY A 75 5.57 9.43 4.46
C GLY A 75 4.86 8.63 3.37
N TYR A 76 5.43 7.50 2.95
CA TYR A 76 4.74 6.59 2.03
C TYR A 76 3.71 5.70 2.73
N GLY A 77 3.40 5.87 4.02
CA GLY A 77 2.36 5.11 4.72
C GLY A 77 0.94 5.41 4.22
N ALA A 78 0.06 4.41 4.20
CA ALA A 78 -1.36 4.62 3.91
C ALA A 78 -2.05 5.34 5.07
N LYS A 79 -3.16 6.05 4.80
CA LYS A 79 -4.06 6.57 5.85
C LYS A 79 -4.49 5.44 6.80
N SER A 80 -4.73 5.77 8.06
CA SER A 80 -5.13 4.81 9.11
C SER A 80 -6.35 4.00 8.71
N GLU A 81 -7.37 4.65 8.15
CA GLU A 81 -8.65 4.04 7.73
C GLU A 81 -8.47 2.94 6.67
N ILE A 82 -7.51 3.12 5.75
CA ILE A 82 -7.30 2.24 4.60
C ILE A 82 -6.27 1.14 4.90
N ARG A 83 -5.41 1.39 5.89
CA ARG A 83 -4.28 0.52 6.22
C ARG A 83 -4.77 -0.88 6.59
N SER A 84 -4.11 -1.90 6.06
CA SER A 84 -4.38 -3.32 6.35
C SER A 84 -5.77 -3.83 5.93
N LEU A 85 -6.53 -3.09 5.12
CA LEU A 85 -7.79 -3.59 4.55
C LEU A 85 -7.56 -4.50 3.34
N HIS A 86 -8.40 -5.55 3.24
CA HIS A 86 -8.56 -6.37 2.05
C HIS A 86 -9.14 -5.52 0.90
N PRO A 87 -8.93 -5.85 -0.39
CA PRO A 87 -9.56 -5.15 -1.51
C PRO A 87 -11.10 -5.03 -1.42
N SER A 88 -11.78 -5.93 -0.70
CA SER A 88 -13.21 -5.85 -0.42
C SER A 88 -13.60 -4.79 0.63
N GLY A 89 -12.63 -4.13 1.26
CA GLY A 89 -12.86 -3.17 2.35
C GLY A 89 -12.97 -3.79 3.75
N LEU A 90 -12.85 -5.12 3.87
CA LEU A 90 -12.93 -5.84 5.15
C LEU A 90 -11.54 -6.04 5.77
N ARG A 91 -11.49 -6.23 7.10
CA ARG A 91 -10.26 -6.62 7.82
C ARG A 91 -10.13 -8.14 7.83
N PRO A 92 -9.04 -8.72 7.30
CA PRO A 92 -8.84 -10.16 7.32
C PRO A 92 -8.61 -10.64 8.77
N VAL A 93 -9.20 -11.78 9.12
CA VAL A 93 -9.02 -12.46 10.41
C VAL A 93 -8.55 -13.88 10.12
N VAL A 94 -7.48 -14.32 10.79
CA VAL A 94 -6.96 -15.68 10.64
C VAL A 94 -7.61 -16.55 11.72
N ILE A 95 -8.27 -17.63 11.31
CA ILE A 95 -8.91 -18.62 12.20
C ILE A 95 -8.10 -19.90 12.09
N HIS A 96 -7.63 -20.42 13.22
CA HIS A 96 -6.99 -21.73 13.32
C HIS A 96 -7.89 -22.58 14.23
N SER A 97 -8.53 -23.60 13.66
CA SER A 97 -9.39 -24.57 14.36
C SER A 97 -8.65 -25.87 14.58
#